data_AF-A0A536Z333-F1
#
_entry.id   AF-A0A536Z333-F1
#
_cell.length_a   1.000
_cell.length_b   1.000
_cell.length_c   1.000
_cell.angle_alpha   90.00
_cell.angle_beta   90.00
_cell.angle_gamma   90.00
#
_symmetry.space_group_name_H-M   'P 1'
#
loop_
_entity.id
_entity.type
_entity.pdbx_description
1 polymer ?
#
loop_
_entity_poly.entity_id
_entity_poly.type
_entity_poly.pdbx_seq_one_letter_code
_entity_poly.pdbx_strand_id
1 'polypeptide(L)'
;MPVAPPALLALADGTVFRGASAGAAGLASGEVVFNTAITGYQEILTDPSYCRQIVTLTHPHIGNTGANREDVESGKVSAAGLVVRDLSAAVSSWRAERDLSDFLVADKVVAVAGIDTRRLTRILREKGAQNGAVLAGSDDADRAVEAARAFPGLAGMDLAKVVTSAKPYEWSEGGWRTGEGFGKGADLRFHVVAYDYGVKRNILRMLVDRGCRVSVLPAQTPAAEALALKPDGVFLSNGPGDPEPCDYAIRAIRQIVDTGIPTFGICLGHQLMGLASGAKTVKMKFGHHGANHPVKDLESGTVVITSQNHGFAVDPDTLPANLKATHISLFDGSLQGFARTDRPAFCFQGHPEASPGPHDIGYLFDRFARMMEERRRA
;
A
#
# COMPACT_ATOMS: atom_id res chain seq x y z
N MET A 1 -22.16 -27.51 -11.18
CA MET A 1 -21.08 -26.82 -10.43
C MET A 1 -21.08 -27.41 -9.03
N PRO A 2 -19.94 -27.88 -8.49
CA PRO A 2 -19.89 -28.29 -7.09
C PRO A 2 -20.34 -27.12 -6.20
N VAL A 3 -21.12 -27.41 -5.15
CA VAL A 3 -21.55 -26.41 -4.18
C VAL A 3 -20.31 -25.95 -3.43
N ALA A 4 -19.95 -24.68 -3.56
CA ALA A 4 -18.83 -24.11 -2.81
C ALA A 4 -19.11 -24.22 -1.29
N PRO A 5 -18.11 -24.56 -0.46
CA PRO A 5 -18.30 -24.63 1.00
C PRO A 5 -18.83 -23.31 1.57
N PRO A 6 -19.60 -23.34 2.68
CA PRO A 6 -20.08 -22.12 3.32
C PRO A 6 -18.90 -21.25 3.78
N ALA A 7 -19.07 -19.94 3.69
CA ALA A 7 -18.17 -18.98 4.31
C ALA A 7 -18.96 -17.76 4.80
N LEU A 8 -18.41 -17.04 5.77
CA LEU A 8 -19.03 -15.84 6.31
C LEU A 8 -17.98 -14.79 6.69
N LEU A 9 -18.40 -13.53 6.66
CA LEU A 9 -17.71 -12.40 7.27
C LEU A 9 -18.52 -11.96 8.49
N ALA A 10 -17.86 -11.84 9.65
CA ALA A 10 -18.40 -11.21 10.84
C ALA A 10 -17.63 -9.93 11.15
N LEU A 11 -18.34 -8.87 11.57
CA LEU A 11 -17.77 -7.63 12.10
C LEU A 11 -17.81 -7.64 13.63
N ALA A 12 -16.93 -6.87 14.27
CA ALA A 12 -16.87 -6.76 15.73
C ALA A 12 -18.19 -6.25 16.36
N ASP A 13 -18.99 -5.47 15.60
CA ASP A 13 -20.32 -5.00 16.00
C ASP A 13 -21.40 -6.09 15.98
N GLY A 14 -21.06 -7.32 15.57
CA GLY A 14 -21.98 -8.46 15.48
C GLY A 14 -22.71 -8.58 14.13
N THR A 15 -22.46 -7.68 13.17
CA THR A 15 -22.99 -7.83 11.81
C THR A 15 -22.37 -9.05 11.13
N VAL A 16 -23.20 -9.90 10.53
CA VAL A 16 -22.76 -11.10 9.81
C VAL A 16 -23.23 -11.06 8.35
N PHE A 17 -22.34 -11.45 7.45
CA PHE A 17 -22.59 -11.65 6.02
C PHE A 17 -22.28 -13.10 5.66
N ARG A 18 -23.28 -13.85 5.20
CA ARG A 18 -23.10 -15.24 4.77
C ARG A 18 -22.94 -15.30 3.25
N GLY A 19 -22.06 -16.18 2.81
CA GLY A 19 -21.70 -16.37 1.41
C GLY A 19 -21.07 -17.74 1.17
N ALA A 20 -20.23 -17.81 0.16
CA ALA A 20 -19.53 -19.02 -0.24
C ALA A 20 -18.02 -18.81 -0.18
N SER A 21 -17.27 -19.88 0.13
CA SER A 21 -15.82 -19.85 0.12
C SER A 21 -15.30 -19.54 -1.29
N ALA A 22 -14.35 -18.62 -1.38
CA ALA A 22 -13.69 -18.21 -2.61
C ALA A 22 -12.16 -18.41 -2.56
N GLY A 23 -11.65 -19.03 -1.50
CA GLY A 23 -10.23 -19.25 -1.27
C GLY A 23 -10.01 -20.43 -0.31
N ALA A 24 -8.93 -20.38 0.47
CA ALA A 24 -8.60 -21.41 1.44
C ALA A 24 -9.66 -21.51 2.56
N ALA A 25 -9.87 -22.73 3.06
CA ALA A 25 -10.64 -22.94 4.28
C ALA A 25 -9.85 -22.46 5.50
N GLY A 26 -10.53 -21.96 6.52
CA GLY A 26 -9.90 -21.45 7.74
C GLY A 26 -10.56 -20.19 8.29
N LEU A 27 -9.84 -19.53 9.19
CA LEU A 27 -10.28 -18.31 9.85
C LEU A 27 -9.16 -17.27 9.73
N ALA A 28 -9.48 -16.07 9.27
CA ALA A 28 -8.58 -14.92 9.38
C ALA A 28 -9.32 -13.73 9.98
N SER A 29 -8.61 -12.96 10.80
CA SER A 29 -9.10 -11.71 11.39
C SER A 29 -8.21 -10.54 11.02
N GLY A 30 -8.82 -9.38 10.87
CA GLY A 30 -8.16 -8.16 10.41
C GLY A 30 -9.07 -6.95 10.47
N GLU A 31 -8.51 -5.77 10.22
CA GLU A 31 -9.32 -4.57 9.97
C GLU A 31 -9.96 -4.68 8.57
N VAL A 32 -11.29 -4.55 8.50
CA VAL A 32 -12.04 -4.63 7.24
C VAL A 32 -12.03 -3.25 6.58
N VAL A 33 -11.49 -3.21 5.37
CA VAL A 33 -11.43 -2.03 4.52
C VAL A 33 -12.17 -2.29 3.22
N PHE A 34 -12.57 -1.23 2.50
CA PHE A 34 -13.12 -1.36 1.16
C PHE A 34 -12.27 -0.60 0.16
N ASN A 35 -11.98 -1.18 -1.01
CA ASN A 35 -11.26 -0.54 -2.10
C ASN A 35 -12.15 -0.39 -3.33
N THR A 36 -12.14 0.80 -3.94
CA THR A 36 -13.00 1.19 -5.06
C THR A 36 -12.44 0.92 -6.45
N ALA A 37 -11.21 0.41 -6.57
CA ALA A 37 -10.61 0.06 -7.84
C ALA A 37 -11.45 -1.01 -8.57
N ILE A 38 -11.71 -0.76 -9.85
CA ILE A 38 -12.49 -1.67 -10.72
C ILE A 38 -11.62 -2.69 -11.45
N THR A 39 -10.30 -2.50 -11.41
CA THR A 39 -9.27 -3.38 -11.96
C THR A 39 -8.11 -3.49 -10.97
N GLY A 40 -7.24 -4.49 -11.14
CA GLY A 40 -6.01 -4.60 -10.36
C GLY A 40 -6.16 -5.30 -9.00
N TYR A 41 -7.10 -6.24 -8.90
CA TYR A 41 -7.35 -6.95 -7.64
C TYR A 41 -6.15 -7.79 -7.18
N GLN A 42 -5.29 -8.25 -8.09
CA GLN A 42 -4.14 -9.08 -7.73
C GLN A 42 -3.01 -8.24 -7.13
N GLU A 43 -2.76 -7.07 -7.72
CA GLU A 43 -1.82 -6.07 -7.24
C GLU A 43 -2.27 -5.55 -5.86
N ILE A 44 -3.58 -5.32 -5.67
CA ILE A 44 -4.15 -5.00 -4.35
C ILE A 44 -3.88 -6.11 -3.33
N LEU A 45 -4.15 -7.37 -3.66
CA LEU A 45 -3.95 -8.48 -2.72
C LEU A 45 -2.48 -8.65 -2.31
N THR A 46 -1.56 -8.35 -3.22
CA THR A 46 -0.12 -8.53 -3.02
C THR A 46 0.59 -7.26 -2.52
N ASP A 47 -0.10 -6.14 -2.34
CA ASP A 47 0.42 -4.94 -1.71
C ASP A 47 0.64 -5.17 -0.20
N PRO A 48 1.90 -5.06 0.32
CA PRO A 48 2.21 -5.26 1.74
C PRO A 48 1.44 -4.36 2.69
N SER A 49 0.94 -3.21 2.21
CA SER A 49 0.18 -2.25 3.01
C SER A 49 -1.14 -2.82 3.53
N TYR A 50 -1.68 -3.88 2.89
CA TYR A 50 -2.86 -4.61 3.38
C TYR A 50 -2.56 -5.69 4.44
N CYS A 51 -1.33 -5.77 4.95
CA CYS A 51 -1.00 -6.70 6.02
C CYS A 51 -1.99 -6.54 7.19
N ARG A 52 -2.60 -7.65 7.64
CA ARG A 52 -3.60 -7.69 8.72
C ARG A 52 -4.92 -6.96 8.39
N GLN A 53 -5.19 -6.71 7.11
CA GLN A 53 -6.47 -6.16 6.64
C GLN A 53 -7.26 -7.17 5.81
N ILE A 54 -8.58 -7.14 5.97
CA ILE A 54 -9.52 -7.89 5.13
C ILE A 54 -10.03 -6.94 4.05
N VAL A 55 -9.72 -7.25 2.79
CA VAL A 55 -9.99 -6.35 1.67
C VAL A 55 -11.37 -6.65 1.09
N THR A 56 -12.25 -5.66 1.11
CA THR A 56 -13.54 -5.68 0.41
C THR A 56 -13.41 -4.96 -0.92
N LEU A 57 -13.65 -5.64 -2.04
CA LEU A 57 -13.66 -4.97 -3.34
C LEU A 57 -15.09 -4.54 -3.70
N THR A 58 -15.26 -3.26 -4.05
CA THR A 58 -16.60 -2.74 -4.34
C THR A 58 -17.07 -3.09 -5.75
N HIS A 59 -16.15 -3.31 -6.69
CA HIS A 59 -16.51 -3.79 -8.03
C HIS A 59 -17.07 -5.22 -7.93
N PRO A 60 -18.25 -5.51 -8.52
CA PRO A 60 -18.96 -6.73 -8.18
C PRO A 60 -18.29 -8.01 -8.69
N HIS A 61 -17.72 -8.00 -9.89
CA HIS A 61 -17.11 -9.18 -10.52
C HIS A 61 -15.60 -9.16 -10.35
N ILE A 62 -15.07 -10.04 -9.50
CA ILE A 62 -13.65 -10.14 -9.20
C ILE A 62 -13.11 -11.47 -9.69
N GLY A 63 -11.95 -11.46 -10.36
CA GLY A 63 -11.33 -12.65 -10.95
C GLY A 63 -11.45 -12.77 -12.47
N ASN A 64 -12.08 -11.80 -13.15
CA ASN A 64 -12.33 -11.82 -14.60
C ASN A 64 -11.08 -12.11 -15.45
N THR A 65 -9.92 -11.62 -15.01
CA THR A 65 -8.63 -11.75 -15.72
C THR A 65 -7.71 -12.81 -15.11
N GLY A 66 -8.22 -13.64 -14.19
CA GLY A 66 -7.44 -14.69 -13.51
C GLY A 66 -6.35 -14.10 -12.62
N ALA A 67 -5.26 -14.85 -12.46
CA ALA A 67 -4.04 -14.39 -11.82
C ALA A 67 -2.82 -14.81 -12.65
N ASN A 68 -1.72 -14.07 -12.51
CA ASN A 68 -0.44 -14.34 -13.19
C ASN A 68 0.76 -13.92 -12.35
N ARG A 69 1.96 -14.40 -12.68
CA ARG A 69 3.18 -14.08 -11.91
C ARG A 69 3.66 -12.63 -12.01
N GLU A 70 3.13 -11.83 -12.92
CA GLU A 70 3.63 -10.47 -13.20
C GLU A 70 2.87 -9.41 -12.39
N ASP A 71 1.57 -9.59 -12.18
CA ASP A 71 0.68 -8.68 -11.44
C ASP A 71 0.80 -8.87 -9.91
N VAL A 72 2.04 -9.00 -9.43
CA VAL A 72 2.37 -9.15 -8.01
C VAL A 72 3.27 -8.02 -7.54
N GLU A 73 2.84 -7.34 -6.48
CA GLU A 73 3.55 -6.19 -5.92
C GLU A 73 4.47 -6.56 -4.75
N SER A 74 4.46 -7.83 -4.31
CA SER A 74 5.40 -8.35 -3.32
C SER A 74 5.59 -9.87 -3.46
N GLY A 75 6.30 -10.49 -2.51
CA GLY A 75 6.61 -11.92 -2.53
C GLY A 75 5.44 -12.86 -2.19
N LYS A 76 4.29 -12.35 -1.76
CA LYS A 76 3.11 -13.14 -1.36
C LYS A 76 1.85 -12.27 -1.33
N VAL A 77 0.67 -12.87 -1.26
CA VAL A 77 -0.54 -12.15 -0.82
C VAL A 77 -0.34 -11.64 0.61
N SER A 78 -0.57 -10.34 0.80
CA SER A 78 -0.39 -9.65 2.08
C SER A 78 -1.70 -9.35 2.79
N ALA A 79 -2.80 -9.25 2.03
CA ALA A 79 -4.15 -9.17 2.59
C ALA A 79 -4.46 -10.40 3.49
N ALA A 80 -5.04 -10.17 4.66
CA ALA A 80 -5.43 -11.23 5.58
C ALA A 80 -6.65 -12.04 5.08
N GLY A 81 -7.48 -11.43 4.25
CA GLY A 81 -8.60 -12.10 3.59
C GLY A 81 -9.24 -11.22 2.52
N LEU A 82 -10.07 -11.84 1.69
CA LEU A 82 -10.76 -11.17 0.58
C LEU A 82 -12.28 -11.30 0.70
N VAL A 83 -12.98 -10.22 0.40
CA VAL A 83 -14.44 -10.13 0.44
C VAL A 83 -14.95 -9.57 -0.90
N VAL A 84 -15.76 -10.35 -1.60
CA VAL A 84 -16.27 -9.98 -2.93
C VAL A 84 -17.77 -10.26 -3.08
N ARG A 85 -18.40 -9.57 -4.03
CA ARG A 85 -19.81 -9.83 -4.36
C ARG A 85 -19.96 -11.08 -5.21
N ASP A 86 -19.17 -11.20 -6.26
CA ASP A 86 -19.24 -12.28 -7.23
C ASP A 86 -17.82 -12.66 -7.65
N LEU A 87 -17.47 -13.93 -7.47
CA LEU A 87 -16.23 -14.49 -8.00
C LEU A 87 -16.51 -14.97 -9.42
N SER A 88 -15.75 -14.47 -10.38
CA SER A 88 -15.97 -14.75 -11.79
C SER A 88 -15.93 -16.26 -12.07
N ALA A 89 -17.02 -16.80 -12.63
CA ALA A 89 -17.12 -18.22 -12.95
C ALA A 89 -16.21 -18.66 -14.11
N ALA A 90 -15.77 -17.71 -14.94
CA ALA A 90 -14.85 -17.92 -16.03
C ALA A 90 -13.75 -16.84 -16.03
N VAL A 91 -12.55 -17.25 -16.42
CA VAL A 91 -11.39 -16.39 -16.59
C VAL A 91 -11.17 -16.16 -18.09
N SER A 92 -10.99 -14.91 -18.49
CA SER A 92 -10.77 -14.55 -19.90
C SER A 92 -9.77 -13.41 -20.05
N SER A 93 -8.48 -13.78 -20.04
CA SER A 93 -7.38 -12.87 -20.34
C SER A 93 -6.23 -13.65 -20.95
N TRP A 94 -5.55 -13.09 -21.95
CA TRP A 94 -4.36 -13.68 -22.55
C TRP A 94 -3.18 -13.77 -21.56
N ARG A 95 -3.22 -12.98 -20.48
CA ARG A 95 -2.21 -13.00 -19.40
C ARG A 95 -2.52 -14.01 -18.29
N ALA A 96 -3.72 -14.58 -18.25
CA ALA A 96 -4.13 -15.44 -17.15
C ALA A 96 -3.32 -16.75 -17.14
N GLU A 97 -2.72 -17.08 -16.00
CA GLU A 97 -2.01 -18.35 -15.80
C GLU A 97 -2.81 -19.32 -14.93
N ARG A 98 -3.77 -18.82 -14.15
CA ARG A 98 -4.70 -19.57 -13.30
C ARG A 98 -5.91 -18.72 -12.94
N ASP A 99 -6.94 -19.32 -12.35
CA ASP A 99 -8.03 -18.56 -11.76
C ASP A 99 -7.68 -17.97 -10.38
N LEU A 100 -8.52 -17.03 -9.93
CA LEU A 100 -8.30 -16.32 -8.67
C LEU A 100 -8.50 -17.22 -7.44
N SER A 101 -9.41 -18.19 -7.49
CA SER A 101 -9.64 -19.10 -6.36
C SER A 101 -8.41 -19.97 -6.12
N ASP A 102 -7.85 -20.55 -7.18
CA ASP A 102 -6.63 -21.34 -7.15
C ASP A 102 -5.44 -20.53 -6.63
N PHE A 103 -5.33 -19.25 -7.05
CA PHE A 103 -4.34 -18.33 -6.53
C PHE A 103 -4.48 -18.11 -5.01
N LEU A 104 -5.69 -17.83 -4.53
CA LEU A 104 -5.96 -17.62 -3.10
C LEU A 104 -5.73 -18.89 -2.26
N VAL A 105 -6.12 -20.06 -2.77
CA VAL A 105 -5.87 -21.35 -2.11
C VAL A 105 -4.37 -21.64 -2.00
N ALA A 106 -3.62 -21.41 -3.08
CA ALA A 106 -2.16 -21.62 -3.09
C ALA A 106 -1.44 -20.75 -2.05
N ASP A 107 -1.87 -19.49 -1.90
CA ASP A 107 -1.32 -18.54 -0.92
C ASP A 107 -1.99 -18.63 0.47
N LYS A 108 -2.89 -19.61 0.68
CA LYS A 108 -3.60 -19.87 1.95
C LYS A 108 -4.43 -18.69 2.45
N VAL A 109 -5.04 -17.95 1.52
CA VAL A 109 -5.85 -16.77 1.80
C VAL A 109 -7.31 -17.18 1.92
N VAL A 110 -7.93 -16.85 3.05
CA VAL A 110 -9.37 -17.05 3.22
C VAL A 110 -10.15 -15.97 2.45
N ALA A 111 -11.22 -16.37 1.79
CA ALA A 111 -12.03 -15.44 1.03
C ALA A 111 -13.52 -15.84 1.04
N VAL A 112 -14.39 -14.83 1.01
CA VAL A 112 -15.85 -15.01 0.93
C VAL A 112 -16.41 -14.24 -0.27
N ALA A 113 -17.20 -14.95 -1.08
CA ALA A 113 -17.97 -14.40 -2.19
C ALA A 113 -19.48 -14.49 -1.90
N GLY A 114 -20.29 -13.79 -2.69
CA GLY A 114 -21.74 -13.86 -2.58
C GLY A 114 -22.36 -12.94 -1.52
N ILE A 115 -21.57 -12.02 -0.95
CA ILE A 115 -22.10 -11.08 0.05
C ILE A 115 -22.48 -9.73 -0.57
N ASP A 116 -23.38 -8.99 0.10
CA ASP A 116 -23.71 -7.62 -0.27
C ASP A 116 -22.56 -6.65 0.12
N THR A 117 -21.55 -6.57 -0.73
CA THR A 117 -20.40 -5.67 -0.55
C THR A 117 -20.81 -4.20 -0.51
N ARG A 118 -21.92 -3.81 -1.16
CA ARG A 118 -22.44 -2.44 -1.09
C ARG A 118 -22.95 -2.12 0.31
N ARG A 119 -23.67 -3.03 0.96
CA ARG A 119 -24.09 -2.89 2.36
C ARG A 119 -22.88 -2.79 3.28
N LEU A 120 -21.87 -3.65 3.10
CA LEU A 120 -20.64 -3.62 3.87
C LEU A 120 -19.90 -2.28 3.72
N THR A 121 -19.68 -1.80 2.50
CA THR A 121 -19.05 -0.50 2.23
C THR A 121 -19.79 0.65 2.88
N ARG A 122 -21.13 0.66 2.87
CA ARG A 122 -21.92 1.67 3.57
C ARG A 122 -21.71 1.62 5.08
N ILE A 123 -21.67 0.42 5.68
CA ILE A 123 -21.40 0.26 7.11
C ILE A 123 -20.03 0.84 7.47
N LEU A 124 -18.99 0.51 6.70
CA LEU A 124 -17.63 0.99 6.93
C LEU A 124 -17.52 2.52 6.74
N ARG A 125 -18.19 3.07 5.73
CA ARG A 125 -18.23 4.54 5.52
C ARG A 125 -18.92 5.27 6.68
N GLU A 126 -20.06 4.77 7.13
CA GLU A 126 -20.87 5.43 8.17
C GLU A 126 -20.28 5.25 9.57
N LYS A 127 -19.84 4.04 9.92
CA LYS A 127 -19.35 3.71 11.28
C LYS A 127 -17.82 3.76 11.40
N GLY A 128 -17.09 3.89 10.29
CA GLY A 128 -15.64 3.76 10.24
C GLY A 128 -15.17 2.33 9.99
N ALA A 129 -13.87 2.17 9.78
CA ALA A 129 -13.22 0.87 9.65
C ALA A 129 -13.49 0.03 10.90
N GLN A 130 -13.76 -1.26 10.71
CA GLN A 130 -14.10 -2.18 11.79
C GLN A 130 -13.21 -3.42 11.71
N ASN A 131 -12.90 -3.98 12.87
CA ASN A 131 -12.32 -5.32 12.93
C ASN A 131 -13.37 -6.34 12.45
N GLY A 132 -12.90 -7.35 11.73
CA GLY A 132 -13.74 -8.43 11.23
C GLY A 132 -12.98 -9.74 11.15
N ALA A 133 -13.71 -10.81 10.87
CA ALA A 133 -13.15 -12.11 10.61
C ALA A 133 -13.90 -12.82 9.48
N VAL A 134 -13.13 -13.42 8.58
CA VAL A 134 -13.65 -14.32 7.54
C VAL A 134 -13.45 -15.75 8.02
N LEU A 135 -14.53 -16.53 8.06
CA LEU A 135 -14.52 -17.96 8.36
C LEU A 135 -14.99 -18.72 7.11
N ALA A 136 -14.15 -19.60 6.58
CA ALA A 136 -14.43 -20.42 5.41
C ALA A 136 -14.40 -21.91 5.76
N GLY A 137 -15.37 -22.66 5.25
CA GLY A 137 -15.57 -24.09 5.55
C GLY A 137 -16.44 -24.36 6.79
N SER A 138 -16.99 -23.33 7.42
CA SER A 138 -17.94 -23.42 8.54
C SER A 138 -18.89 -22.23 8.53
N ASP A 139 -20.09 -22.40 9.09
CA ASP A 139 -21.14 -21.36 9.19
C ASP A 139 -21.28 -20.78 10.63
N ASP A 140 -20.30 -21.06 11.48
CA ASP A 140 -20.24 -20.68 12.90
C ASP A 140 -20.00 -19.17 13.07
N ALA A 141 -21.10 -18.42 13.14
CA ALA A 141 -21.09 -16.97 13.25
C ALA A 141 -20.52 -16.49 14.60
N ASP A 142 -20.79 -17.20 15.69
CA ASP A 142 -20.36 -16.78 17.03
C ASP A 142 -18.84 -16.82 17.15
N ARG A 143 -18.22 -17.89 16.66
CA ARG A 143 -16.76 -18.01 16.58
C ARG A 143 -16.12 -16.90 15.73
N ALA A 144 -16.75 -16.53 14.62
CA ALA A 144 -16.25 -15.46 13.77
C ALA A 144 -16.37 -14.08 14.44
N VAL A 145 -17.49 -13.80 15.13
CA VAL A 145 -17.68 -12.56 15.90
C VAL A 145 -16.67 -12.48 17.05
N GLU A 146 -16.42 -13.58 17.76
CA GLU A 146 -15.41 -13.64 18.81
C GLU A 146 -14.02 -13.29 18.25
N ALA A 147 -13.63 -13.91 17.14
CA ALA A 147 -12.36 -13.62 16.47
C ALA A 147 -12.24 -12.17 15.99
N ALA A 148 -13.34 -11.59 15.49
CA ALA A 148 -13.38 -10.19 15.08
C ALA A 148 -13.18 -9.24 16.27
N ARG A 149 -13.78 -9.53 17.42
CA ARG A 149 -13.64 -8.74 18.66
C ARG A 149 -12.27 -8.91 19.31
N ALA A 150 -11.67 -10.08 19.21
CA ALA A 150 -10.34 -10.36 19.75
C ALA A 150 -9.19 -9.71 18.95
N PHE A 151 -9.44 -9.23 17.73
CA PHE A 151 -8.42 -8.54 16.96
C PHE A 151 -8.07 -7.19 17.61
N PRO A 152 -6.79 -6.91 17.90
CA PRO A 152 -6.38 -5.74 18.69
C PRO A 152 -6.54 -4.40 17.95
N GLY A 153 -6.79 -4.42 16.64
CA GLY A 153 -6.82 -3.22 15.79
C GLY A 153 -5.43 -2.88 15.22
N LEU A 154 -5.39 -1.96 14.24
CA LEU A 154 -4.14 -1.51 13.63
C LEU A 154 -3.47 -0.32 14.34
N ALA A 155 -4.23 0.43 15.14
CA ALA A 155 -3.68 1.58 15.87
C ALA A 155 -2.62 1.10 16.88
N GLY A 156 -1.45 1.74 16.87
CA GLY A 156 -0.29 1.34 17.67
C GLY A 156 0.42 0.05 17.19
N MET A 157 0.04 -0.52 16.03
CA MET A 157 0.67 -1.73 15.50
C MET A 157 1.74 -1.38 14.46
N ASP A 158 3.01 -1.56 14.86
CA ASP A 158 4.15 -1.50 13.94
C ASP A 158 4.19 -2.77 13.08
N LEU A 159 3.60 -2.68 11.89
CA LEU A 159 3.58 -3.74 10.89
C LEU A 159 4.72 -3.64 9.87
N ALA A 160 5.40 -2.49 9.79
CA ALA A 160 6.55 -2.29 8.90
C ALA A 160 7.66 -3.31 9.21
N LYS A 161 7.97 -3.54 10.50
CA LYS A 161 8.93 -4.58 10.90
C LYS A 161 8.49 -6.02 10.60
N VAL A 162 7.21 -6.24 10.35
CA VAL A 162 6.64 -7.59 10.10
C VAL A 162 6.79 -7.96 8.62
N VAL A 163 6.66 -6.98 7.72
CA VAL A 163 6.67 -7.20 6.28
C VAL A 163 8.00 -6.87 5.60
N THR A 164 8.88 -6.13 6.28
CA THR A 164 10.21 -5.78 5.76
C THR A 164 11.06 -7.00 5.43
N SER A 165 11.98 -6.83 4.48
CA SER A 165 13.02 -7.81 4.18
C SER A 165 13.92 -8.12 5.38
N ALA A 166 14.35 -9.38 5.49
CA ALA A 166 15.21 -9.83 6.58
C ALA A 166 16.69 -9.40 6.42
N LYS A 167 17.12 -9.14 5.19
CA LYS A 167 18.49 -8.77 4.83
C LYS A 167 18.47 -7.75 3.70
N PRO A 168 19.46 -6.86 3.62
CA PRO A 168 19.65 -6.00 2.46
C PRO A 168 19.73 -6.78 1.15
N TYR A 169 19.20 -6.19 0.08
CA TYR A 169 19.30 -6.74 -1.28
C TYR A 169 19.38 -5.63 -2.32
N GLU A 170 19.86 -5.98 -3.52
CA GLU A 170 19.91 -5.06 -4.66
C GLU A 170 18.73 -5.29 -5.59
N TRP A 171 18.21 -4.21 -6.17
CA TRP A 171 17.15 -4.24 -7.18
C TRP A 171 17.56 -3.50 -8.46
N SER A 172 17.34 -4.13 -9.60
CA SER A 172 17.69 -3.62 -10.94
C SER A 172 16.68 -4.00 -12.04
N GLU A 173 15.53 -4.59 -11.67
CA GLU A 173 14.40 -4.85 -12.58
C GLU A 173 13.61 -3.55 -12.81
N GLY A 174 13.34 -3.23 -14.07
CA GLY A 174 12.57 -2.05 -14.48
C GLY A 174 11.10 -2.35 -14.75
N GLY A 175 10.40 -1.39 -15.34
CA GLY A 175 8.97 -1.48 -15.63
C GLY A 175 8.60 -2.59 -16.62
N TRP A 176 7.34 -3.03 -16.54
CA TRP A 176 6.75 -4.01 -17.46
C TRP A 176 6.29 -3.35 -18.76
N ARG A 177 6.44 -4.05 -19.89
CA ARG A 177 5.93 -3.64 -21.20
C ARG A 177 5.19 -4.78 -21.90
N THR A 178 4.06 -4.44 -22.53
CA THR A 178 3.25 -5.41 -23.27
C THR A 178 4.07 -6.11 -24.36
N GLY A 179 4.10 -7.44 -24.31
CA GLY A 179 4.84 -8.27 -25.27
C GLY A 179 6.33 -8.44 -24.96
N GLU A 180 6.88 -7.70 -23.99
CA GLU A 180 8.29 -7.78 -23.60
C GLU A 180 8.49 -8.30 -22.16
N GLY A 181 7.53 -8.04 -21.26
CA GLY A 181 7.66 -8.37 -19.85
C GLY A 181 8.41 -7.28 -19.06
N PHE A 182 8.98 -7.65 -17.91
CA PHE A 182 9.81 -6.74 -17.12
C PHE A 182 11.18 -6.51 -17.77
N GLY A 183 11.55 -5.23 -17.90
CA GLY A 183 12.86 -4.83 -18.43
C GLY A 183 13.97 -4.87 -17.38
N LYS A 184 15.21 -4.66 -17.81
CA LYS A 184 16.34 -4.30 -16.93
C LYS A 184 16.60 -2.81 -17.03
N GLY A 185 17.03 -2.20 -15.93
CA GLY A 185 17.48 -0.81 -15.97
C GLY A 185 18.66 -0.61 -16.91
N ALA A 186 18.54 0.38 -17.80
CA ALA A 186 19.65 0.88 -18.60
C ALA A 186 20.25 2.11 -17.91
N ASP A 187 21.59 2.27 -17.98
CA ASP A 187 22.28 3.49 -17.51
C ASP A 187 21.94 3.86 -16.05
N LEU A 188 22.23 2.93 -15.12
CA LEU A 188 21.99 3.07 -13.67
C LEU A 188 22.97 4.07 -13.02
N ARG A 189 22.79 5.35 -13.35
CA ARG A 189 23.68 6.45 -12.94
C ARG A 189 23.57 6.79 -11.46
N PHE A 190 22.40 6.68 -10.86
CA PHE A 190 22.17 7.03 -9.45
C PHE A 190 22.18 5.80 -8.54
N HIS A 191 22.65 5.96 -7.31
CA HIS A 191 22.49 4.99 -6.24
C HIS A 191 21.45 5.48 -5.24
N VAL A 192 20.32 4.79 -5.19
CA VAL A 192 19.27 5.03 -4.19
C VAL A 192 19.35 3.96 -3.10
N VAL A 193 19.30 4.41 -1.86
CA VAL A 193 19.02 3.52 -0.71
C VAL A 193 17.53 3.61 -0.40
N ALA A 194 16.82 2.49 -0.51
CA ALA A 194 15.40 2.40 -0.22
C ALA A 194 15.17 1.67 1.12
N TYR A 195 14.49 2.31 2.06
CA TYR A 195 13.98 1.64 3.25
C TYR A 195 12.74 0.83 2.90
N ASP A 196 12.80 -0.47 3.18
CA ASP A 196 11.70 -1.40 2.99
C ASP A 196 10.82 -1.44 4.25
N TYR A 197 9.74 -0.68 4.22
CA TYR A 197 8.68 -0.76 5.23
C TYR A 197 7.53 -1.68 4.79
N GLY A 198 7.71 -2.48 3.74
CA GLY A 198 6.64 -3.14 2.98
C GLY A 198 6.60 -2.63 1.54
N VAL A 199 7.77 -2.50 0.90
CA VAL A 199 7.90 -1.86 -0.40
C VAL A 199 7.18 -2.64 -1.49
N LYS A 200 6.37 -1.93 -2.28
CA LYS A 200 5.82 -2.45 -3.53
C LYS A 200 6.88 -2.53 -4.61
N ARG A 201 6.90 -3.62 -5.37
CA ARG A 201 7.86 -3.83 -6.46
C ARG A 201 7.81 -2.73 -7.51
N ASN A 202 6.62 -2.19 -7.83
CA ASN A 202 6.52 -1.17 -8.86
C ASN A 202 7.21 0.16 -8.49
N ILE A 203 7.35 0.47 -7.19
CA ILE A 203 8.17 1.60 -6.73
C ILE A 203 9.62 1.39 -7.17
N LEU A 204 10.17 0.20 -6.89
CA LEU A 204 11.56 -0.13 -7.21
C LEU A 204 11.78 -0.11 -8.73
N ARG A 205 10.83 -0.65 -9.49
CA ARG A 205 10.84 -0.61 -10.97
C ARG A 205 10.86 0.81 -11.51
N MET A 206 10.02 1.70 -10.97
CA MET A 206 9.98 3.10 -11.40
C MET A 206 11.21 3.92 -11.03
N LEU A 207 11.92 3.56 -9.95
CA LEU A 207 13.23 4.11 -9.62
C LEU A 207 14.28 3.63 -10.64
N VAL A 208 14.29 2.33 -10.96
CA VAL A 208 15.18 1.73 -11.96
C VAL A 208 14.98 2.34 -13.34
N ASP A 209 13.74 2.56 -13.77
CA ASP A 209 13.40 3.20 -15.05
C ASP A 209 13.93 4.64 -15.17
N ARG A 210 14.30 5.26 -14.03
CA ARG A 210 14.92 6.59 -13.96
C ARG A 210 16.43 6.55 -13.73
N GLY A 211 17.05 5.40 -13.96
CA GLY A 211 18.49 5.21 -13.86
C GLY A 211 18.99 5.03 -12.43
N CYS A 212 18.16 4.54 -11.50
CA CYS A 212 18.59 4.25 -10.14
C CYS A 212 18.95 2.78 -9.97
N ARG A 213 20.19 2.47 -9.55
CA ARG A 213 20.48 1.23 -8.84
C ARG A 213 19.93 1.37 -7.42
N VAL A 214 19.17 0.38 -6.95
CA VAL A 214 18.53 0.46 -5.63
C VAL A 214 19.11 -0.57 -4.66
N SER A 215 19.69 -0.11 -3.56
CA SER A 215 19.98 -0.94 -2.39
C SER A 215 18.79 -0.87 -1.45
N VAL A 216 18.08 -1.98 -1.29
CA VAL A 216 16.93 -2.07 -0.39
C VAL A 216 17.39 -2.54 0.98
N LEU A 217 17.04 -1.79 2.01
CA LEU A 217 17.43 -2.03 3.40
C LEU A 217 16.22 -2.40 4.27
N PRO A 218 16.39 -3.30 5.25
CA PRO A 218 15.37 -3.57 6.26
C PRO A 218 14.89 -2.30 6.98
N ALA A 219 13.64 -2.32 7.44
CA ALA A 219 12.98 -1.19 8.09
C ALA A 219 13.80 -0.59 9.23
N GLN A 220 14.48 -1.46 10.00
CA GLN A 220 15.18 -1.09 11.23
C GLN A 220 16.65 -0.70 11.01
N THR A 221 17.11 -0.61 9.76
CA THR A 221 18.51 -0.26 9.47
C THR A 221 18.85 1.15 9.97
N PRO A 222 19.88 1.31 10.83
CA PRO A 222 20.31 2.62 11.31
C PRO A 222 20.71 3.56 10.17
N ALA A 223 20.49 4.87 10.33
CA ALA A 223 20.88 5.86 9.31
C ALA A 223 22.38 5.78 8.99
N ALA A 224 23.25 5.54 9.98
CA ALA A 224 24.69 5.43 9.76
C ALA A 224 25.05 4.35 8.73
N GLU A 225 24.36 3.21 8.74
CA GLU A 225 24.58 2.13 7.77
C GLU A 225 24.05 2.52 6.38
N ALA A 226 22.87 3.13 6.30
CA ALA A 226 22.34 3.65 5.03
C ALA A 226 23.25 4.71 4.40
N LEU A 227 23.80 5.61 5.23
CA LEU A 227 24.71 6.68 4.80
C LEU A 227 26.09 6.15 4.39
N ALA A 228 26.56 5.07 5.02
CA ALA A 228 27.83 4.42 4.66
C ALA A 228 27.85 3.88 3.23
N LEU A 229 26.66 3.59 2.66
CA LEU A 229 26.49 3.20 1.26
C LEU A 229 26.67 4.37 0.27
N LYS A 230 26.84 5.60 0.76
CA LYS A 230 27.03 6.84 -0.03
C LYS A 230 25.94 7.04 -1.10
N PRO A 231 24.64 7.02 -0.71
CA PRO A 231 23.56 7.19 -1.67
C PRO A 231 23.51 8.61 -2.26
N ASP A 232 23.12 8.69 -3.53
CA ASP A 232 22.72 9.94 -4.18
C ASP A 232 21.38 10.44 -3.64
N GLY A 233 20.49 9.51 -3.31
CA GLY A 233 19.19 9.77 -2.70
C GLY A 233 18.71 8.64 -1.79
N VAL A 234 17.87 8.99 -0.82
CA VAL A 234 17.21 8.01 0.07
C VAL A 234 15.71 7.98 -0.24
N PHE A 235 15.17 6.77 -0.35
CA PHE A 235 13.77 6.54 -0.59
C PHE A 235 13.11 5.85 0.61
N LEU A 236 11.91 6.30 0.99
CA LEU A 236 11.13 5.78 2.11
C LEU A 236 9.86 5.14 1.55
N SER A 237 9.74 3.81 1.60
CA SER A 237 8.65 3.10 0.95
C SER A 237 7.30 3.26 1.63
N ASN A 238 6.26 2.78 0.93
CA ASN A 238 4.99 2.43 1.52
C ASN A 238 5.15 1.28 2.54
N GLY A 239 4.09 1.03 3.30
CA GLY A 239 4.03 -0.06 4.26
C GLY A 239 2.71 -0.09 5.05
N PRO A 240 2.45 -1.18 5.79
CA PRO A 240 1.25 -1.34 6.60
C PRO A 240 1.39 -0.72 8.00
N GLY A 241 0.25 -0.56 8.66
CA GLY A 241 0.16 -0.28 10.09
C GLY A 241 0.24 1.21 10.44
N ASP A 242 0.45 1.45 11.73
CA ASP A 242 0.55 2.79 12.31
C ASP A 242 1.99 3.31 12.19
N PRO A 243 2.22 4.55 11.69
CA PRO A 243 3.56 5.14 11.61
C PRO A 243 4.16 5.55 12.96
N GLU A 244 3.35 5.89 13.96
CA GLU A 244 3.84 6.39 15.26
C GLU A 244 4.76 5.42 16.02
N PRO A 245 4.49 4.10 16.10
CA PRO A 245 5.36 3.17 16.80
C PRO A 245 6.70 2.87 16.09
N CYS A 246 6.91 3.33 14.85
CA CYS A 246 8.14 3.10 14.08
C CYS A 246 9.28 4.07 14.51
N ASP A 247 9.60 4.09 15.81
CA ASP A 247 10.55 5.01 16.43
C ASP A 247 11.96 4.98 15.79
N TYR A 248 12.40 3.80 15.37
CA TYR A 248 13.65 3.55 14.66
C TYR A 248 13.69 4.29 13.32
N ALA A 249 12.59 4.26 12.56
CA ALA A 249 12.48 4.89 11.25
C ALA A 249 12.44 6.41 11.41
N ILE A 250 11.64 6.91 12.36
CA ILE A 250 11.54 8.34 12.66
C ILE A 250 12.91 8.93 13.00
N ARG A 251 13.69 8.24 13.87
CA ARG A 251 15.07 8.66 14.20
C ARG A 251 16.00 8.62 12.99
N ALA A 252 15.97 7.54 12.21
CA ALA A 252 16.84 7.40 11.05
C ALA A 252 16.53 8.46 9.98
N ILE A 253 15.25 8.69 9.69
CA ILE A 253 14.80 9.69 8.70
C ILE A 253 15.24 11.10 9.11
N ARG A 254 15.12 11.46 10.40
CA ARG A 254 15.61 12.76 10.88
C ARG A 254 17.10 12.93 10.57
N GLN A 255 17.91 11.94 10.94
CA GLN A 255 19.36 11.97 10.67
C GLN A 255 19.67 12.06 9.18
N ILE A 256 18.96 11.30 8.34
CA ILE A 256 19.15 11.29 6.88
C ILE A 256 18.78 12.65 6.27
N VAL A 257 17.61 13.21 6.59
CA VAL A 257 17.15 14.49 6.06
C VAL A 257 18.10 15.63 6.48
N ASP A 258 18.64 15.58 7.70
CA ASP A 258 19.60 16.57 8.20
C ASP A 258 20.95 16.56 7.46
N THR A 259 21.29 15.48 6.75
CA THR A 259 22.48 15.45 5.88
C THR A 259 22.33 16.27 4.61
N GLY A 260 21.10 16.59 4.19
CA GLY A 260 20.83 17.21 2.90
C GLY A 260 20.87 16.25 1.70
N ILE A 261 20.89 14.93 1.92
CA ILE A 261 20.66 13.95 0.86
C ILE A 261 19.20 14.07 0.36
N PRO A 262 18.95 14.15 -0.97
CA PRO A 262 17.62 14.05 -1.55
C PRO A 262 16.84 12.91 -0.94
N THR A 263 15.69 13.21 -0.33
CA THR A 263 14.86 12.20 0.32
C THR A 263 13.44 12.23 -0.23
N PHE A 264 12.92 11.07 -0.64
CA PHE A 264 11.55 10.94 -1.16
C PHE A 264 10.77 9.86 -0.40
N GLY A 265 9.60 10.22 0.14
CA GLY A 265 8.72 9.28 0.84
C GLY A 265 7.37 9.07 0.17
N ILE A 266 6.88 7.82 0.17
CA ILE A 266 5.58 7.43 -0.37
C ILE A 266 4.73 6.75 0.73
N CYS A 267 3.45 7.13 0.85
CA CYS A 267 2.49 6.55 1.78
C CYS A 267 2.99 6.50 3.24
N LEU A 268 3.41 5.34 3.75
CA LEU A 268 4.03 5.26 5.08
C LEU A 268 5.29 6.13 5.19
N GLY A 269 6.12 6.17 4.14
CA GLY A 269 7.30 7.05 4.08
C GLY A 269 6.96 8.54 4.15
N HIS A 270 5.78 8.95 3.64
CA HIS A 270 5.25 10.32 3.81
C HIS A 270 4.94 10.61 5.28
N GLN A 271 4.25 9.69 5.95
CA GLN A 271 3.85 9.83 7.34
C GLN A 271 5.07 9.86 8.27
N LEU A 272 6.02 8.94 8.06
CA LEU A 272 7.27 8.88 8.84
C LEU A 272 8.12 10.14 8.63
N MET A 273 8.16 10.71 7.42
CA MET A 273 8.84 11.98 7.18
C MET A 273 8.16 13.14 7.92
N GLY A 274 6.83 13.12 8.03
CA GLY A 274 6.05 14.11 8.77
C GLY A 274 6.39 14.06 10.26
N LEU A 275 6.35 12.86 10.84
CA LEU A 275 6.72 12.61 12.24
C LEU A 275 8.19 12.98 12.52
N ALA A 276 9.11 12.59 11.64
CA ALA A 276 10.54 12.92 11.77
C ALA A 276 10.79 14.43 11.74
N SER A 277 9.94 15.17 11.03
CA SER A 277 9.99 16.63 10.89
C SER A 277 9.16 17.38 11.95
N GLY A 278 8.42 16.68 12.82
CA GLY A 278 7.70 17.27 13.96
C GLY A 278 6.19 17.48 13.77
N ALA A 279 5.61 17.01 12.66
CA ALA A 279 4.16 16.95 12.48
C ALA A 279 3.56 15.76 13.26
N LYS A 280 2.23 15.66 13.30
CA LYS A 280 1.49 14.54 13.90
C LYS A 280 0.73 13.75 12.85
N THR A 281 0.40 12.50 13.18
CA THR A 281 -0.45 11.63 12.36
C THR A 281 -1.76 11.36 13.06
N VAL A 282 -2.80 11.10 12.27
CA VAL A 282 -4.13 10.74 12.76
C VAL A 282 -4.65 9.51 12.02
N LYS A 283 -5.37 8.63 12.74
CA LYS A 283 -6.10 7.55 12.10
C LYS A 283 -7.37 8.10 11.45
N MET A 284 -7.55 7.79 10.17
CA MET A 284 -8.71 8.20 9.40
C MET A 284 -9.93 7.33 9.75
N LYS A 285 -11.14 7.87 9.50
CA LYS A 285 -12.38 7.16 9.77
C LYS A 285 -12.46 5.80 9.03
N PHE A 286 -12.17 5.80 7.73
CA PHE A 286 -12.14 4.59 6.90
C PHE A 286 -10.99 4.58 5.88
N GLY A 287 -10.14 5.61 5.89
CA GLY A 287 -8.99 5.74 4.99
C GLY A 287 -9.35 5.99 3.52
N HIS A 288 -8.34 6.01 2.67
CA HIS A 288 -8.47 6.07 1.22
C HIS A 288 -7.93 4.80 0.59
N HIS A 289 -8.80 4.10 -0.13
CA HIS A 289 -8.49 2.85 -0.80
C HIS A 289 -9.19 2.86 -2.17
N GLY A 290 -8.45 3.11 -3.24
CA GLY A 290 -9.04 3.29 -4.56
C GLY A 290 -8.06 3.77 -5.61
N ALA A 291 -8.52 3.82 -6.85
CA ALA A 291 -7.73 4.23 -8.02
C ALA A 291 -8.39 5.40 -8.79
N ASN A 292 -9.21 6.18 -8.10
CA ASN A 292 -10.00 7.28 -8.68
C ASN A 292 -9.91 8.57 -7.86
N HIS A 293 -8.89 8.70 -7.01
CA HIS A 293 -8.86 9.74 -5.99
C HIS A 293 -8.26 11.05 -6.54
N PRO A 294 -9.03 12.14 -6.63
CA PRO A 294 -8.54 13.40 -7.16
C PRO A 294 -7.67 14.12 -6.13
N VAL A 295 -6.47 14.50 -6.55
CA VAL A 295 -5.50 15.24 -5.75
C VAL A 295 -5.09 16.49 -6.50
N LYS A 296 -5.12 17.64 -5.82
CA LYS A 296 -4.68 18.91 -6.37
C LYS A 296 -3.26 19.20 -5.96
N ASP A 297 -2.40 19.45 -6.94
CA ASP A 297 -1.11 20.11 -6.74
C ASP A 297 -1.36 21.60 -6.45
N LEU A 298 -0.93 22.05 -5.28
CA LEU A 298 -1.13 23.42 -4.81
C LEU A 298 -0.23 24.44 -5.52
N GLU A 299 0.90 24.01 -6.07
CA GLU A 299 1.83 24.89 -6.77
C GLU A 299 1.35 25.18 -8.20
N SER A 300 1.03 24.14 -8.96
CA SER A 300 0.56 24.31 -10.35
C SER A 300 -0.95 24.54 -10.46
N GLY A 301 -1.73 24.17 -9.44
CA GLY A 301 -3.19 24.14 -9.51
C GLY A 301 -3.77 22.93 -10.26
N THR A 302 -2.90 22.07 -10.81
CA THR A 302 -3.29 20.88 -11.60
C THR A 302 -3.95 19.84 -10.70
N VAL A 303 -4.95 19.15 -11.25
CA VAL A 303 -5.58 17.99 -10.60
C VAL A 303 -5.09 16.73 -11.29
N VAL A 304 -4.70 15.74 -10.50
CA VAL A 304 -4.32 14.40 -10.95
C VAL A 304 -5.20 13.35 -10.29
N ILE A 305 -5.47 12.26 -11.00
CA ILE A 305 -6.17 11.11 -10.43
C ILE A 305 -5.12 10.14 -9.89
N THR A 306 -5.32 9.64 -8.68
CA THR A 306 -4.28 8.90 -7.95
C THR A 306 -4.80 7.58 -7.38
N SER A 307 -3.86 6.65 -7.23
CA SER A 307 -4.04 5.45 -6.42
C SER A 307 -3.78 5.75 -4.95
N GLN A 308 -4.66 5.27 -4.08
CA GLN A 308 -4.63 5.51 -2.64
C GLN A 308 -4.79 4.19 -1.90
N ASN A 309 -3.98 4.00 -0.86
CA ASN A 309 -4.09 2.90 0.09
C ASN A 309 -3.50 3.33 1.43
N HIS A 310 -4.28 4.07 2.22
CA HIS A 310 -3.84 4.53 3.55
C HIS A 310 -5.00 4.70 4.53
N GLY A 311 -4.82 4.22 5.76
CA GLY A 311 -5.74 4.40 6.89
C GLY A 311 -5.33 5.50 7.88
N PHE A 312 -4.14 6.08 7.69
CA PHE A 312 -3.58 7.17 8.50
C PHE A 312 -3.25 8.36 7.59
N ALA A 313 -3.22 9.56 8.15
CA ALA A 313 -2.85 10.78 7.44
C ALA A 313 -2.00 11.68 8.35
N VAL A 314 -1.15 12.52 7.74
CA VAL A 314 -0.48 13.62 8.47
C VAL A 314 -1.47 14.76 8.65
N ASP A 315 -1.54 15.30 9.87
CA ASP A 315 -2.44 16.39 10.21
C ASP A 315 -1.88 17.73 9.67
N PRO A 316 -2.55 18.38 8.71
CA PRO A 316 -2.08 19.63 8.10
C PRO A 316 -1.95 20.78 9.11
N ASP A 317 -2.74 20.78 10.19
CA ASP A 317 -2.72 21.85 11.20
C ASP A 317 -1.49 21.76 12.11
N THR A 318 -0.77 20.64 12.05
CA THR A 318 0.42 20.38 12.86
C THR A 318 1.72 20.53 12.09
N LEU A 319 1.67 20.95 10.82
CA LEU A 319 2.86 21.14 10.00
C LEU A 319 3.75 22.27 10.60
N PRO A 320 5.00 21.97 11.00
CA PRO A 320 5.93 23.01 11.43
C PRO A 320 6.35 23.89 10.24
N ALA A 321 6.92 25.06 10.55
CA ALA A 321 7.26 26.08 9.55
C ALA A 321 8.24 25.61 8.45
N ASN A 322 8.98 24.53 8.69
CA ASN A 322 9.88 23.93 7.71
C ASN A 322 9.18 22.90 6.79
N LEU A 323 7.87 22.67 6.93
CA LEU A 323 7.06 21.86 6.02
C LEU A 323 6.08 22.73 5.25
N LYS A 324 6.14 22.66 3.92
CA LYS A 324 5.20 23.30 3.01
C LYS A 324 4.31 22.23 2.39
N ALA A 325 2.99 22.33 2.59
CA ALA A 325 2.02 21.50 1.88
C ALA A 325 2.15 21.67 0.36
N THR A 326 2.11 20.56 -0.37
CA THR A 326 2.23 20.55 -1.85
C THR A 326 0.99 19.96 -2.51
N HIS A 327 0.29 19.04 -1.84
CA HIS A 327 -0.88 18.38 -2.41
C HIS A 327 -1.99 18.21 -1.37
N ILE A 328 -3.24 18.32 -1.82
CA ILE A 328 -4.43 18.07 -1.01
C ILE A 328 -5.42 17.17 -1.74
N SER A 329 -6.19 16.39 -0.99
CA SER A 329 -7.30 15.65 -1.56
C SER A 329 -8.46 16.60 -1.91
N LEU A 330 -9.08 16.38 -3.07
CA LEU A 330 -10.33 17.04 -3.44
C LEU A 330 -11.59 16.29 -2.98
N PHE A 331 -11.45 15.10 -2.38
CA PHE A 331 -12.58 14.40 -1.76
C PHE A 331 -12.87 14.90 -0.35
N ASP A 332 -11.84 15.17 0.45
CA ASP A 332 -12.02 15.50 1.87
C ASP A 332 -11.09 16.60 2.41
N GLY A 333 -10.22 17.18 1.58
CA GLY A 333 -9.29 18.22 1.99
C GLY A 333 -8.06 17.72 2.77
N SER A 334 -7.92 16.42 2.99
CA SER A 334 -6.76 15.85 3.70
C SER A 334 -5.43 16.14 2.98
N LEU A 335 -4.34 16.23 3.76
CA LEU A 335 -3.01 16.43 3.23
C LEU A 335 -2.57 15.23 2.39
N GLN A 336 -2.07 15.49 1.18
CA GLN A 336 -1.63 14.45 0.25
C GLN A 336 -0.13 14.55 -0.08
N GLY A 337 0.53 15.65 0.27
CA GLY A 337 1.96 15.79 0.04
C GLY A 337 2.49 17.05 0.69
N PHE A 338 3.77 17.02 1.05
CA PHE A 338 4.50 18.18 1.54
C PHE A 338 5.98 18.09 1.14
N ALA A 339 6.68 19.21 1.24
CA ALA A 339 8.12 19.31 1.05
C ALA A 339 8.78 20.08 2.20
N ARG A 340 10.00 19.69 2.54
CA ARG A 340 10.87 20.45 3.43
C ARG A 340 11.29 21.75 2.72
N THR A 341 11.26 22.86 3.44
CA THR A 341 11.70 24.18 2.92
C THR A 341 13.19 24.42 3.11
N ASP A 342 13.81 23.69 4.03
CA ASP A 342 15.20 23.83 4.48
C ASP A 342 16.12 22.71 3.96
N ARG A 343 15.54 21.62 3.43
CA ARG A 343 16.25 20.42 2.98
C ARG A 343 15.62 19.86 1.69
N PRO A 344 16.38 19.16 0.83
CA PRO A 344 15.84 18.51 -0.37
C PRO A 344 15.07 17.24 -0.01
N ALA A 345 13.95 17.37 0.70
CA ALA A 345 13.10 16.25 1.07
C ALA A 345 11.64 16.55 0.75
N PHE A 346 10.94 15.60 0.14
CA PHE A 346 9.51 15.72 -0.15
C PHE A 346 8.85 14.35 -0.10
N CYS A 347 7.52 14.34 -0.08
CA CYS A 347 6.79 13.09 -0.02
C CYS A 347 5.35 13.23 -0.53
N PHE A 348 4.72 12.08 -0.74
CA PHE A 348 3.35 11.96 -1.22
C PHE A 348 2.61 10.83 -0.50
N GLN A 349 1.36 11.08 -0.09
CA GLN A 349 0.55 10.16 0.71
C GLN A 349 -0.06 9.02 -0.13
N GLY A 350 -0.43 9.31 -1.38
CA GLY A 350 -0.89 8.29 -2.32
C GLY A 350 0.28 7.51 -2.93
N HIS A 351 -0.01 6.81 -4.03
CA HIS A 351 0.91 5.88 -4.69
C HIS A 351 1.23 6.36 -6.12
N PRO A 352 2.32 7.14 -6.31
CA PRO A 352 2.77 7.57 -7.64
C PRO A 352 3.20 6.42 -8.54
N GLU A 353 3.49 5.27 -7.97
CA GLU A 353 3.74 4.03 -8.69
C GLU A 353 2.48 3.31 -9.16
N ALA A 354 1.31 3.74 -8.71
CA ALA A 354 0.04 3.06 -8.98
C ALA A 354 0.13 1.56 -8.71
N SER A 355 -0.04 0.71 -9.72
CA SER A 355 -0.01 -0.76 -9.62
C SER A 355 -0.89 -1.28 -8.45
N PRO A 356 -2.23 -1.13 -8.57
CA PRO A 356 -2.95 -0.69 -9.77
C PRO A 356 -3.31 0.80 -9.77
N GLY A 357 -3.80 1.29 -10.92
CA GLY A 357 -4.46 2.59 -11.06
C GLY A 357 -3.76 3.58 -12.02
N PRO A 358 -4.12 4.88 -11.98
CA PRO A 358 -3.69 5.89 -12.95
C PRO A 358 -2.22 6.28 -12.80
N HIS A 359 -1.59 6.69 -13.90
CA HIS A 359 -0.16 7.06 -13.95
C HIS A 359 0.09 8.58 -13.80
N ASP A 360 -0.96 9.37 -13.53
CA ASP A 360 -0.97 10.83 -13.61
C ASP A 360 0.11 11.52 -12.76
N ILE A 361 0.51 10.92 -11.64
CA ILE A 361 1.46 11.51 -10.68
C ILE A 361 2.85 10.86 -10.70
N GLY A 362 3.15 10.04 -11.71
CA GLY A 362 4.47 9.40 -11.87
C GLY A 362 5.64 10.40 -11.98
N TYR A 363 5.36 11.65 -12.32
CA TYR A 363 6.35 12.73 -12.42
C TYR A 363 7.09 13.03 -11.09
N LEU A 364 6.55 12.60 -9.94
CA LEU A 364 7.23 12.73 -8.66
C LEU A 364 8.55 11.95 -8.60
N PHE A 365 8.64 10.81 -9.29
CA PHE A 365 9.90 10.11 -9.42
C PHE A 365 10.91 10.87 -10.31
N ASP A 366 10.43 11.61 -11.34
CA ASP A 366 11.30 12.48 -12.15
C ASP A 366 11.84 13.65 -11.33
N ARG A 367 11.01 14.21 -10.44
CA ARG A 367 11.43 15.23 -9.47
C ARG A 367 12.55 14.69 -8.58
N PHE A 368 12.40 13.48 -8.05
CA PHE A 368 13.42 12.87 -7.20
C PHE A 368 14.75 12.65 -7.95
N ALA A 369 14.70 12.15 -9.19
CA ALA A 369 15.88 12.01 -10.03
C ALA A 369 16.59 13.35 -10.30
N ARG A 370 15.83 14.43 -10.58
CA ARG A 370 16.39 15.78 -10.75
C ARG A 370 17.09 16.29 -9.49
N MET A 371 16.53 16.04 -8.30
CA MET A 371 17.16 16.44 -7.04
C MET A 371 18.51 15.73 -6.82
N MET A 372 18.63 14.46 -7.21
CA MET A 372 19.90 13.73 -7.17
C MET A 372 20.91 14.28 -8.18
N GLU A 373 20.46 14.59 -9.39
CA GLU A 373 21.29 15.22 -10.43
C GLU A 373 21.83 16.59 -10.01
N GLU A 374 20.97 17.45 -9.45
CA GLU A 374 21.36 18.78 -8.96
C GLU A 374 22.42 18.69 -7.85
N ARG A 375 22.26 17.75 -6.93
CA ARG A 375 23.22 17.53 -5.84
C ARG A 375 24.58 17.03 -6.33
N ARG A 376 24.63 16.21 -7.39
CA ARG A 376 25.91 15.76 -7.97
C ARG A 376 26.68 16.89 -8.67
N ARG A 377 25.97 17.94 -9.09
CA ARG A 377 26.56 19.11 -9.78
C ARG A 377 27.02 20.20 -8.83
N ALA A 378 26.46 20.25 -7.62
CA ALA A 378 26.87 21.14 -6.53
C ALA A 378 28.11 20.60 -5.83
#